data_AF-A0A7V5R9S2-F1
#
_entry.id   AF-A0A7V5R9S2-F1
#
_cell.length_a   1.000
_cell.length_b   1.000
_cell.length_c   1.000
_cell.angle_alpha   90.00
_cell.angle_beta   90.00
_cell.angle_gamma   90.00
#
_symmetry.space_group_name_H-M   'P 1'
#
loop_
_entity.id
_entity.type
_entity.pdbx_description
1 polymer ?
#
loop_
_entity_poly.entity_id
_entity_poly.type
_entity_poly.pdbx_seq_one_letter_code
_entity_poly.pdbx_strand_id
1 'polypeptide(L)'
;MGETCPAEDSPSRLTTRQRRTIDKVMDKAMFLKELMEEHTEIRRLLRDLETAVTDSDSMDCRLVSSMLADLEGKLLDHVAREDRRFYPELRTGALEAGQTALLPALDLFINSMGKLSARAREFFDNYGSAVRIAADQEGFKKGFMGLKRDMLERIKSEEGSIYAIYRSYYS
;
A
#
# COMPACT_ATOMS: atom_id res chain seq x y z
N MET A 1 49.21 -33.13 -37.47
CA MET A 1 47.79 -33.44 -37.74
C MET A 1 47.04 -32.93 -36.53
N GLY A 2 46.25 -31.87 -36.73
CA GLY A 2 45.78 -30.99 -35.66
C GLY A 2 44.69 -31.61 -34.80
N GLU A 3 44.86 -31.51 -33.49
CA GLU A 3 43.84 -31.77 -32.48
C GLU A 3 42.75 -30.70 -32.60
N THR A 4 41.51 -31.16 -32.71
CA THR A 4 40.32 -30.33 -32.80
C THR A 4 39.95 -29.75 -31.43
N CYS A 5 39.90 -28.42 -31.32
CA CYS A 5 39.28 -27.72 -30.19
C CYS A 5 37.80 -28.14 -30.03
N PRO A 6 37.31 -28.39 -28.80
CA PRO A 6 35.89 -28.54 -28.56
C PRO A 6 35.18 -27.19 -28.72
N ALA A 7 34.03 -27.23 -29.40
CA ALA A 7 33.18 -26.09 -29.66
C ALA A 7 32.75 -25.40 -28.37
N GLU A 8 32.87 -24.07 -28.36
CA GLU A 8 32.40 -23.21 -27.27
C GLU A 8 30.89 -23.39 -27.05
N ASP A 9 30.55 -23.65 -25.79
CA ASP A 9 29.20 -23.69 -25.26
C ASP A 9 28.55 -22.30 -25.46
N SER A 10 27.66 -22.21 -26.44
CA SER A 10 27.00 -20.94 -26.78
C SER A 10 26.06 -20.52 -25.65
N PRO A 11 26.11 -19.27 -25.16
CA PRO A 11 25.23 -18.84 -24.09
C PRO A 11 23.77 -18.88 -24.57
N SER A 12 22.98 -19.73 -23.92
CA SER A 12 21.58 -20.00 -24.24
C SER A 12 20.77 -18.71 -24.30
N ARG A 13 20.34 -18.31 -25.51
CA ARG A 13 19.54 -17.09 -25.73
C ARG A 13 18.09 -17.36 -25.33
N LEU A 14 17.59 -16.63 -24.34
CA LEU A 14 16.17 -16.67 -23.92
C LEU A 14 15.22 -16.39 -25.09
N THR A 15 14.17 -17.21 -25.20
CA THR A 15 13.07 -17.04 -26.16
C THR A 15 12.22 -15.81 -25.85
N THR A 16 11.53 -15.26 -26.85
CA THR A 16 10.60 -14.11 -26.68
C THR A 16 9.53 -14.38 -25.62
N ARG A 17 9.08 -15.63 -25.48
CA ARG A 17 8.13 -16.06 -24.45
C ARG A 17 8.74 -16.01 -23.05
N GLN A 18 9.96 -16.50 -22.89
CA GLN A 18 10.67 -16.46 -21.61
C GLN A 18 10.96 -15.03 -21.15
N ARG A 19 11.34 -14.13 -22.07
CA ARG A 19 11.55 -12.71 -21.75
C ARG A 19 10.29 -12.03 -21.22
N ARG A 20 9.15 -12.21 -21.91
CA ARG A 20 7.86 -11.65 -21.47
C ARG A 20 7.44 -12.11 -20.07
N THR A 21 7.73 -13.37 -19.72
CA THR A 21 7.45 -13.88 -18.37
C THR A 21 8.32 -13.19 -17.33
N ILE A 22 9.63 -13.06 -17.60
CA ILE A 22 10.57 -12.38 -16.70
C ILE A 22 10.15 -10.92 -16.49
N ASP A 23 9.82 -10.20 -17.56
CA ASP A 23 9.41 -8.80 -17.48
C ASP A 23 8.16 -8.62 -16.59
N LYS A 24 7.17 -9.52 -16.73
CA LYS A 24 5.94 -9.49 -15.91
C LYS A 24 6.23 -9.76 -14.43
N VAL A 25 7.14 -10.68 -14.13
CA VAL A 25 7.55 -10.99 -12.75
C VAL A 25 8.27 -9.81 -12.12
N MET A 26 9.21 -9.19 -12.86
CA MET A 26 9.96 -8.03 -12.36
C MET A 26 9.06 -6.82 -12.13
N ASP A 27 8.12 -6.55 -13.04
CA ASP A 27 7.12 -5.47 -12.89
C ASP A 27 6.28 -5.66 -11.61
N LYS A 28 5.76 -6.86 -11.35
CA LYS A 28 5.00 -7.15 -10.12
C LYS A 28 5.84 -7.04 -8.86
N ALA A 29 7.09 -7.51 -8.90
CA ALA A 29 8.01 -7.40 -7.76
C ALA A 29 8.36 -5.93 -7.45
N MET A 30 8.60 -5.12 -8.49
CA MET A 30 8.87 -3.69 -8.35
C MET A 30 7.64 -2.95 -7.80
N PHE A 31 6.45 -3.24 -8.34
CA PHE A 31 5.20 -2.66 -7.83
C PHE A 31 4.97 -2.97 -6.35
N LEU A 32 5.21 -4.21 -5.92
CA LEU A 32 5.07 -4.57 -4.50
C LEU A 32 6.09 -3.84 -3.62
N LYS A 33 7.33 -3.69 -4.09
CA LYS A 33 8.37 -2.92 -3.40
C LYS A 33 7.94 -1.46 -3.20
N GLU A 34 7.38 -0.84 -4.24
CA GLU A 34 6.87 0.53 -4.17
C GLU A 34 5.77 0.64 -3.12
N LEU A 35 4.76 -0.25 -3.10
CA LEU A 35 3.71 -0.23 -2.07
C LEU A 35 4.28 -0.34 -0.64
N MET A 36 5.30 -1.17 -0.43
CA MET A 36 5.97 -1.27 0.88
C MET A 36 6.73 0.01 1.26
N GLU A 37 7.33 0.70 0.30
CA GLU A 37 7.94 2.01 0.52
C GLU A 37 6.88 3.07 0.86
N GLU A 38 5.71 3.02 0.22
CA GLU A 38 4.57 3.87 0.57
C GLU A 38 4.09 3.62 1.99
N HIS A 39 3.97 2.37 2.43
CA HIS A 39 3.62 2.05 3.82
C HIS A 39 4.65 2.61 4.81
N THR A 40 5.94 2.58 4.46
CA THR A 40 7.00 3.14 5.31
C THR A 40 6.80 4.65 5.49
N GLU A 41 6.45 5.34 4.42
CA GLU A 41 6.19 6.78 4.43
C GLU A 41 4.90 7.14 5.16
N ILE A 42 3.80 6.40 4.92
CA ILE A 42 2.53 6.59 5.64
C ILE A 42 2.74 6.42 7.15
N ARG A 43 3.48 5.39 7.57
CA ARG A 43 3.83 5.20 8.98
C ARG A 43 4.64 6.35 9.56
N ARG A 44 5.55 6.93 8.77
CA ARG A 44 6.33 8.12 9.18
C ARG A 44 5.41 9.31 9.40
N LEU A 45 4.59 9.66 8.41
CA LEU A 45 3.62 10.76 8.50
C LEU A 45 2.66 10.60 9.69
N LEU A 46 2.15 9.39 9.93
CA LEU A 46 1.29 9.09 11.09
C LEU A 46 2.00 9.30 12.43
N ARG A 47 3.29 8.98 12.55
CA ARG A 47 4.07 9.20 13.78
C ARG A 47 4.40 10.66 14.00
N ASP A 48 4.79 11.35 12.93
CA ASP A 48 5.13 12.76 12.99
C ASP A 48 3.89 13.57 13.39
N LEU A 49 2.74 13.25 12.78
CA LEU A 49 1.46 13.87 13.11
C LEU A 49 1.01 13.54 14.54
N GLU A 50 1.18 12.29 15.00
CA GLU A 50 0.92 11.95 16.40
C GLU A 50 1.76 12.83 17.34
N THR A 51 3.05 12.96 17.08
CA THR A 51 3.95 13.80 17.89
C THR A 51 3.43 15.24 17.94
N ALA A 52 3.09 15.84 16.80
CA ALA A 52 2.57 17.21 16.73
C ALA A 52 1.22 17.40 17.46
N VAL A 53 0.45 16.34 17.63
CA VAL A 53 -0.88 16.35 18.25
C VAL A 53 -0.83 16.06 19.75
N THR A 54 0.15 15.28 20.19
CA THR A 54 0.34 14.89 21.60
C THR A 54 1.31 15.79 22.34
N ASP A 55 2.24 16.43 21.65
CA ASP A 55 3.24 17.32 22.24
C ASP A 55 2.68 18.74 22.35
N SER A 56 2.83 19.38 23.51
CA SER A 56 2.47 20.76 23.89
C SER A 56 1.09 21.05 24.55
N ASP A 57 1.14 22.06 25.44
CA ASP A 57 0.00 22.78 26.05
C ASP A 57 -0.86 23.54 25.03
N SER A 58 -0.42 23.67 23.77
CA SER A 58 -1.20 24.28 22.68
C SER A 58 -0.80 23.72 21.30
N MET A 59 -1.65 22.86 20.73
CA MET A 59 -1.47 22.28 19.40
C MET A 59 -1.43 23.35 18.29
N ASP A 60 -0.35 23.40 17.51
CA ASP A 60 -0.27 24.27 16.32
C ASP A 60 -1.14 23.71 15.19
N CYS A 61 -2.37 24.22 15.10
CA CYS A 61 -3.36 23.78 14.12
C CYS A 61 -2.94 24.04 12.66
N ARG A 62 -2.03 25.00 12.39
CA ARG A 62 -1.53 25.26 11.02
C ARG A 62 -0.54 24.19 10.61
N LEU A 63 0.42 23.88 11.48
CA LEU A 63 1.38 22.80 11.27
C LEU A 63 0.64 21.46 11.10
N VAL A 64 -0.26 21.15 12.03
CA VAL A 64 -1.08 19.93 11.99
C VAL A 64 -1.89 19.84 10.70
N SER A 65 -2.53 20.93 10.26
CA SER A 65 -3.28 20.96 9.00
C SER A 65 -2.41 20.69 7.77
N SER A 66 -1.17 21.20 7.76
CA SER A 66 -0.22 20.95 6.66
C SER A 66 0.19 19.47 6.62
N MET A 67 0.56 18.92 7.77
CA MET A 67 0.94 17.50 7.88
C MET A 67 -0.23 16.57 7.55
N LEU A 68 -1.46 16.99 7.87
CA LEU A 68 -2.66 16.24 7.52
C LEU A 68 -2.88 16.19 6.01
N ALA A 69 -2.63 17.29 5.29
CA ALA A 69 -2.73 17.32 3.83
C ALA A 69 -1.69 16.40 3.16
N ASP A 70 -0.45 16.36 3.69
CA ASP A 70 0.59 15.44 3.21
C ASP A 70 0.18 13.98 3.40
N LEU A 71 -0.37 13.65 4.58
CA LEU A 71 -0.91 12.32 4.88
C LEU A 71 -2.09 11.96 3.97
N GLU A 72 -3.03 12.89 3.78
CA GLU A 72 -4.18 12.71 2.91
C GLU A 72 -3.76 12.36 1.48
N GLY A 73 -2.92 13.21 0.88
CA GLY A 73 -2.44 12.98 -0.49
C GLY A 73 -1.75 11.63 -0.62
N LYS A 74 -0.83 11.31 0.30
CA LYS A 74 -0.09 10.04 0.25
C LYS A 74 -1.00 8.83 0.41
N LEU A 75 -1.97 8.89 1.33
CA LEU A 75 -2.88 7.80 1.61
C LEU A 75 -3.87 7.57 0.45
N LEU A 76 -4.45 8.65 -0.09
CA LEU A 76 -5.41 8.54 -1.19
C LEU A 76 -4.75 8.00 -2.48
N ASP A 77 -3.52 8.43 -2.77
CA ASP A 77 -2.74 7.91 -3.90
C ASP A 77 -2.44 6.43 -3.71
N HIS A 78 -2.00 6.03 -2.51
CA HIS A 78 -1.72 4.64 -2.17
C HIS A 78 -2.96 3.75 -2.38
N VAL A 79 -4.10 4.11 -1.76
CA VAL A 79 -5.36 3.38 -1.91
C VAL A 79 -5.79 3.29 -3.38
N ALA A 80 -5.67 4.39 -4.14
CA ALA A 80 -6.04 4.39 -5.55
C ALA A 80 -5.20 3.43 -6.38
N ARG A 81 -3.91 3.26 -6.06
CA ARG A 81 -3.04 2.27 -6.73
C ARG A 81 -3.49 0.85 -6.40
N GLU A 82 -3.86 0.59 -5.15
CA GLU A 82 -4.31 -0.74 -4.76
C GLU A 82 -5.63 -1.13 -5.44
N ASP A 83 -6.60 -0.22 -5.44
CA ASP A 83 -7.90 -0.40 -6.08
C ASP A 83 -7.79 -0.64 -7.59
N ARG A 84 -6.92 0.11 -8.26
CA ARG A 84 -6.77 0.02 -9.72
C ARG A 84 -5.95 -1.18 -10.17
N ARG A 85 -5.02 -1.66 -9.34
CA ARG A 85 -4.03 -2.64 -9.76
C ARG A 85 -3.91 -3.82 -8.81
N PHE A 86 -3.58 -3.56 -7.55
CA PHE A 86 -3.24 -4.61 -6.59
C PHE A 86 -4.38 -5.62 -6.40
N TYR A 87 -5.58 -5.17 -6.03
CA TYR A 87 -6.71 -6.07 -5.78
C TYR A 87 -7.20 -6.79 -7.05
N PRO A 88 -7.35 -6.12 -8.21
CA PRO A 88 -7.68 -6.80 -9.46
C PRO A 88 -6.67 -7.89 -9.85
N GLU A 89 -5.37 -7.61 -9.72
CA GLU A 89 -4.32 -8.57 -10.06
C GLU A 89 -4.27 -9.74 -9.07
N LEU A 90 -4.46 -9.48 -7.77
CA LEU A 90 -4.57 -10.52 -6.75
C LEU A 90 -5.73 -11.47 -7.02
N ARG A 91 -6.91 -10.93 -7.36
CA ARG A 91 -8.10 -11.71 -7.68
C ARG A 91 -7.88 -12.56 -8.94
N THR A 92 -7.26 -11.97 -9.95
CA THR A 92 -6.89 -12.68 -11.19
C THR A 92 -5.91 -13.80 -10.90
N GLY A 93 -4.89 -13.55 -10.08
CA GLY A 93 -3.92 -14.59 -9.67
C GLY A 93 -4.59 -15.75 -8.93
N ALA A 94 -5.52 -15.47 -8.01
CA ALA A 94 -6.28 -16.51 -7.31
C ALA A 94 -7.11 -17.38 -8.29
N LEU A 95 -7.73 -16.77 -9.31
CA LEU A 95 -8.47 -17.49 -10.35
C LEU A 95 -7.54 -18.36 -11.21
N GLU A 96 -6.43 -17.80 -11.68
CA GLU A 96 -5.43 -18.52 -12.50
C GLU A 96 -4.80 -19.69 -11.74
N ALA A 97 -4.63 -19.56 -10.43
CA ALA A 97 -4.12 -20.61 -9.55
C ALA A 97 -5.19 -21.65 -9.14
N GLY A 98 -6.44 -21.51 -9.57
CA GLY A 98 -7.54 -22.40 -9.18
C GLY A 98 -7.96 -22.27 -7.72
N GLN A 99 -7.58 -21.20 -7.02
CA GLN A 99 -7.85 -20.94 -5.61
C GLN A 99 -9.18 -20.20 -5.40
N THR A 100 -10.25 -20.68 -6.03
CA THR A 100 -11.56 -20.02 -5.99
C THR A 100 -12.15 -19.89 -4.59
N ALA A 101 -11.80 -20.82 -3.68
CA ALA A 101 -12.20 -20.78 -2.27
C ALA A 101 -11.65 -19.56 -1.50
N LEU A 102 -10.58 -18.91 -2.01
CA LEU A 102 -9.99 -17.71 -1.41
C LEU A 102 -10.76 -16.42 -1.77
N LEU A 103 -11.52 -16.44 -2.87
CA LEU A 103 -12.19 -15.24 -3.40
C LEU A 103 -13.12 -14.56 -2.38
N PRO A 104 -13.97 -15.28 -1.62
CA PRO A 104 -14.82 -14.63 -0.62
C PRO A 104 -14.01 -13.91 0.48
N ALA A 105 -12.87 -14.48 0.89
CA ALA A 105 -12.01 -13.85 1.89
C ALA A 105 -11.33 -12.59 1.32
N LEU A 106 -10.91 -12.63 0.05
CA LEU A 106 -10.38 -11.45 -0.65
C LEU A 106 -11.45 -10.37 -0.78
N ASP A 107 -12.67 -10.72 -1.17
CA ASP A 107 -13.77 -9.76 -1.31
C ASP A 107 -14.11 -9.11 0.03
N LEU A 108 -14.11 -9.86 1.15
CA LEU A 108 -14.28 -9.28 2.49
C LEU A 108 -13.15 -8.29 2.83
N PHE A 109 -11.92 -8.63 2.49
CA PHE A 109 -10.76 -7.78 2.73
C PHE A 109 -10.76 -6.49 1.90
N ILE A 110 -11.14 -6.58 0.63
CA ILE A 110 -11.30 -5.44 -0.28
C ILE A 110 -12.47 -4.56 0.17
N ASN A 111 -13.60 -5.15 0.57
CA ASN A 111 -14.74 -4.40 1.07
C ASN A 111 -14.43 -3.68 2.39
N SER A 112 -13.58 -4.25 3.25
CA SER A 112 -13.12 -3.56 4.46
C SER A 112 -12.29 -2.32 4.10
N MET A 113 -11.56 -2.32 2.97
CA MET A 113 -10.90 -1.10 2.47
C MET A 113 -11.86 -0.02 2.10
N GLY A 114 -12.90 -0.36 1.32
CA GLY A 114 -13.86 0.65 0.89
C GLY A 114 -14.40 1.44 2.09
N LYS A 115 -14.62 0.76 3.22
CA LYS A 115 -15.04 1.40 4.48
C LYS A 115 -13.94 2.25 5.13
N LEU A 116 -12.71 1.75 5.20
CA LEU A 116 -11.57 2.49 5.77
C LEU A 116 -11.27 3.76 4.97
N SER A 117 -11.24 3.65 3.64
CA SER A 117 -11.04 4.76 2.70
C SER A 117 -12.16 5.80 2.79
N ALA A 118 -13.42 5.36 2.89
CA ALA A 118 -14.55 6.27 3.09
C ALA A 118 -14.41 7.05 4.40
N ARG A 119 -14.07 6.36 5.50
CA ARG A 119 -13.87 7.02 6.80
C ARG A 119 -12.65 7.95 6.80
N ALA A 120 -11.57 7.58 6.11
CA ALA A 120 -10.40 8.44 5.98
C ALA A 120 -10.76 9.75 5.26
N ARG A 121 -11.50 9.66 4.15
CA ARG A 121 -12.02 10.84 3.43
C ARG A 121 -12.90 11.70 4.32
N GLU A 122 -13.86 11.10 5.02
CA GLU A 122 -14.71 11.83 5.97
C GLU A 122 -13.89 12.54 7.06
N PHE A 123 -12.83 11.90 7.56
CA PHE A 123 -11.93 12.53 8.52
C PHE A 123 -11.20 13.74 7.92
N PHE A 124 -10.64 13.60 6.73
CA PHE A 124 -9.95 14.72 6.04
C PHE A 124 -10.93 15.84 5.67
N ASP A 125 -12.14 15.53 5.23
CA ASP A 125 -13.18 16.52 4.99
C ASP A 125 -13.50 17.29 6.29
N ASN A 126 -13.65 16.59 7.41
CA ASN A 126 -13.99 17.23 8.69
C ASN A 126 -12.85 18.06 9.28
N TYR A 127 -11.59 17.74 8.99
CA TYR A 127 -10.42 18.36 9.65
C TYR A 127 -9.36 18.93 8.70
N GLY A 128 -9.63 19.02 7.40
CA GLY A 128 -8.68 19.46 6.37
C GLY A 128 -8.29 20.94 6.41
N SER A 129 -8.59 21.66 7.49
CA SER A 129 -8.15 23.04 7.68
C SER A 129 -7.85 23.33 9.14
N ALA A 130 -6.87 24.22 9.36
CA ALA A 130 -6.50 24.69 10.69
C ALA A 130 -7.70 25.26 11.48
N VAL A 131 -8.66 25.89 10.80
CA VAL A 131 -9.86 26.44 11.44
C VAL A 131 -10.76 25.33 11.98
N ARG A 132 -10.99 24.26 11.20
CA ARG A 132 -11.81 23.11 11.63
C ARG A 132 -11.14 22.34 12.77
N ILE A 133 -9.83 22.15 12.68
CA ILE A 133 -9.04 21.53 13.76
C ILE A 133 -9.12 22.36 15.05
N ALA A 134 -8.96 23.69 14.95
CA ALA A 134 -9.03 24.57 16.12
C ALA A 134 -10.42 24.60 16.76
N ALA A 135 -11.49 24.43 15.98
CA ALA A 135 -12.87 24.41 16.45
C ALA A 135 -13.21 23.16 17.28
N ASP A 136 -12.55 22.03 17.03
CA ASP A 136 -12.76 20.77 17.77
C ASP A 136 -11.44 19.97 17.88
N GLN A 137 -10.55 20.42 18.75
CA GLN A 137 -9.25 19.76 18.95
C GLN A 137 -9.38 18.37 19.57
N GLU A 138 -10.34 18.17 20.49
CA GLU A 138 -10.54 16.89 21.16
C GLU A 138 -11.12 15.85 20.19
N GLY A 139 -12.13 16.24 19.41
CA GLY A 139 -12.69 15.41 18.35
C GLY A 139 -11.66 15.08 17.28
N PHE A 140 -10.85 16.05 16.88
CA PHE A 140 -9.72 15.82 15.96
C PHE A 140 -8.75 14.78 16.54
N LYS A 141 -8.27 14.96 17.78
CA LYS A 141 -7.34 14.05 18.45
C LYS A 141 -7.89 12.62 18.50
N LYS A 142 -9.13 12.46 18.95
CA LYS A 142 -9.80 11.16 19.04
C LYS A 142 -9.97 10.52 17.67
N GLY A 143 -10.42 11.30 16.68
CA GLY A 143 -10.61 10.85 15.31
C GLY A 143 -9.29 10.42 14.67
N PHE A 144 -8.24 11.22 14.83
CA PHE A 144 -6.90 10.94 14.33
C PHE A 144 -6.34 9.65 14.92
N MET A 145 -6.41 9.47 16.25
CA MET A 145 -5.91 8.26 16.90
C MET A 145 -6.67 7.00 16.45
N GLY A 146 -7.98 7.12 16.23
CA GLY A 146 -8.79 6.05 15.65
C GLY A 146 -8.38 5.71 14.21
N LEU A 147 -8.22 6.73 13.36
CA LEU A 147 -7.76 6.56 11.98
C LEU A 147 -6.37 5.92 11.92
N LYS A 148 -5.42 6.45 12.70
CA LYS A 148 -4.05 5.94 12.80
C LYS A 148 -4.02 4.47 13.15
N ARG A 149 -4.72 4.06 14.22
CA ARG A 149 -4.75 2.65 14.67
C ARG A 149 -5.17 1.73 13.54
N ASP A 150 -6.27 2.08 12.88
CA ASP A 150 -6.87 1.22 11.86
C ASP A 150 -6.01 1.19 10.58
N MET A 151 -5.35 2.29 10.23
CA MET A 151 -4.35 2.31 9.14
C MET A 151 -3.14 1.42 9.46
N LEU A 152 -2.64 1.45 10.69
CA LEU A 152 -1.51 0.61 11.08
C LEU A 152 -1.88 -0.88 11.12
N GLU A 153 -3.07 -1.21 11.63
CA GLU A 153 -3.60 -2.57 11.58
C GLU A 153 -3.76 -3.05 10.13
N ARG A 154 -4.22 -2.16 9.27
CA ARG A 154 -4.38 -2.45 7.85
C ARG A 154 -3.07 -2.79 7.17
N ILE A 155 -2.10 -1.88 7.25
CA ILE A 155 -0.77 -2.03 6.71
C ILE A 155 -0.12 -3.34 7.21
N LYS A 156 -0.31 -3.67 8.50
CA LYS A 156 0.19 -4.93 9.08
C LYS A 156 -0.48 -6.15 8.44
N SER A 157 -1.78 -6.09 8.18
CA SER A 157 -2.53 -7.19 7.55
C SER A 157 -2.12 -7.40 6.09
N GLU A 158 -1.94 -6.33 5.33
CA GLU A 158 -1.47 -6.38 3.94
C GLU A 158 -0.09 -7.00 3.84
N GLU A 159 0.89 -6.46 4.57
CA GLU A 159 2.26 -6.95 4.55
C GLU A 159 2.38 -8.38 5.08
N GLY A 160 1.64 -8.71 6.13
CA GLY A 160 1.70 -10.02 6.79
C GLY A 160 0.93 -11.13 6.08
N SER A 161 -0.06 -10.79 5.25
CA SER A 161 -0.97 -11.78 4.66
C SER A 161 -1.09 -11.62 3.15
N ILE A 162 -1.62 -10.49 2.69
CA ILE A 162 -2.09 -10.36 1.31
C ILE A 162 -0.91 -10.17 0.34
N TYR A 163 0.14 -9.47 0.76
CA TYR A 163 1.37 -9.30 -0.03
C TYR A 163 2.12 -10.62 -0.22
N ALA A 164 2.05 -11.52 0.78
CA ALA A 164 2.61 -12.87 0.66
C ALA A 164 1.83 -13.72 -0.35
N ILE A 165 0.49 -13.68 -0.29
CA ILE A 165 -0.38 -14.36 -1.27
C ILE A 165 -0.11 -13.81 -2.67
N TYR A 166 -0.10 -12.48 -2.83
CA TYR A 166 0.16 -11.83 -4.09
C TYR A 166 1.48 -12.32 -4.70
N ARG A 167 2.56 -12.31 -3.90
CA ARG A 167 3.89 -12.77 -4.32
C ARG A 167 3.86 -14.20 -4.84
N SER A 168 3.11 -15.09 -4.21
CA SER A 168 3.00 -16.51 -4.61
C SER A 168 2.44 -16.73 -6.02
N TYR A 169 1.73 -15.76 -6.59
CA TYR A 169 1.16 -15.87 -7.94
C TYR A 169 2.14 -15.56 -9.08
N TYR A 170 3.33 -15.07 -8.76
CA TYR A 170 4.37 -14.76 -9.74
C TYR A 170 5.77 -15.11 -9.21
N SER A 171 5.83 -15.94 -8.16
CA SER A 171 7.05 -16.57 -7.66
C SER A 171 7.50 -17.70 -8.59
#